data_AF-A0A7S2WN99-F1
#
_entry.id   AF-A0A7S2WN99-F1
#
_cell.length_a   1.000
_cell.length_b   1.000
_cell.length_c   1.000
_cell.angle_alpha   90.00
_cell.angle_beta   90.00
_cell.angle_gamma   90.00
#
_symmetry.space_group_name_H-M   'P 1'
#
loop_
_entity.id
_entity.type
_entity.pdbx_description
1 polymer ?
#
loop_
_entity_poly.entity_id
_entity_poly.type
_entity_poly.pdbx_seq_one_letter_code
_entity_poly.pdbx_strand_id
1 'polypeptide(L)'
;VELLTDFDIQVRNSASYALKMYLSGSDGAQSMCESKDMITSIVRNIPDPDDSVEADRNLLDAIDSLTKLKQGVRLCLEARVESRLKKISGKQRHEKRFAQICWNLALFP
;
A
#
# COMPACT_ATOMS: atom_id res chain seq x y z
N VAL A 1 6.89 5.97 -9.79
CA VAL A 1 5.52 5.51 -9.46
C VAL A 1 4.56 5.62 -10.64
N GLU A 2 4.99 6.19 -11.77
CA GLU A 2 4.18 6.25 -13.02
C GLU A 2 3.71 4.87 -13.50
N LEU A 3 4.48 3.81 -13.23
CA LEU A 3 4.11 2.43 -13.60
C LEU A 3 2.97 1.84 -12.75
N LEU A 4 2.65 2.39 -11.57
CA LEU A 4 1.47 1.95 -10.80
C LEU A 4 0.16 2.50 -11.39
N THR A 5 0.25 3.49 -12.27
CA THR A 5 -0.89 4.11 -12.97
C THR A 5 -0.93 3.76 -14.45
N ASP A 6 -0.13 2.77 -14.88
CA ASP A 6 -0.08 2.35 -16.28
C ASP A 6 -1.44 1.81 -16.73
N PHE A 7 -1.79 1.99 -18.00
CA PHE A 7 -3.05 1.46 -18.54
C PHE A 7 -3.01 -0.07 -18.68
N ASP A 8 -1.82 -0.66 -18.76
CA ASP A 8 -1.63 -2.10 -18.84
C ASP A 8 -1.60 -2.74 -17.43
N ILE A 9 -2.58 -3.61 -17.18
CA ILE A 9 -2.70 -4.37 -15.92
C ILE A 9 -1.46 -5.22 -15.62
N GLN A 10 -0.77 -5.76 -16.63
CA GLN A 10 0.45 -6.56 -16.43
C GLN A 10 1.60 -5.68 -15.94
N VAL A 11 1.70 -4.45 -16.43
CA VAL A 11 2.70 -3.48 -15.98
C VAL A 11 2.42 -3.09 -14.53
N ARG A 12 1.17 -2.79 -14.18
CA ARG A 12 0.79 -2.46 -12.79
C ARG A 12 0.99 -3.63 -11.82
N ASN A 13 0.67 -4.86 -12.22
CA ASN A 13 0.94 -6.06 -11.43
C ASN A 13 2.44 -6.24 -11.19
N SER A 14 3.26 -6.07 -12.24
CA SER A 14 4.71 -6.18 -12.14
C SER A 14 5.30 -5.07 -11.26
N ALA A 15 4.82 -3.83 -11.41
CA ALA A 15 5.28 -2.68 -10.64
C ALA A 15 4.91 -2.80 -9.16
N SER A 16 3.66 -3.20 -8.85
CA SER A 16 3.22 -3.44 -7.48
C SER A 16 3.96 -4.62 -6.84
N TYR A 17 4.24 -5.67 -7.60
CA TYR A 17 5.05 -6.79 -7.12
C TYR A 17 6.48 -6.37 -6.78
N ALA A 18 7.15 -5.65 -7.68
CA ALA A 18 8.50 -5.13 -7.44
C ALA A 18 8.55 -4.22 -6.21
N LEU A 19 7.55 -3.33 -6.06
CA LEU A 19 7.39 -2.48 -4.89
C LEU A 19 7.25 -3.28 -3.60
N LYS A 20 6.36 -4.30 -3.59
CA LYS A 20 6.20 -5.20 -2.45
C LYS A 20 7.54 -5.87 -2.08
N MET A 21 8.26 -6.40 -3.06
CA MET A 21 9.54 -7.06 -2.83
C MET A 21 10.56 -6.10 -2.21
N TYR A 22 10.66 -4.88 -2.74
CA TYR A 22 11.55 -3.84 -2.20
C TYR A 22 11.20 -3.51 -0.73
N LEU A 23 9.91 -3.29 -0.43
CA LEU A 23 9.45 -2.93 0.91
C LEU A 23 9.42 -4.09 1.90
N SER A 24 9.55 -5.33 1.42
CA SER A 24 9.67 -6.50 2.31
C SER A 24 11.04 -6.57 3.01
N GLY A 25 12.05 -5.91 2.45
CA GLY A 25 13.36 -5.74 3.09
C GLY A 25 13.34 -4.65 4.18
N SER A 26 14.10 -4.85 5.25
CA SER A 26 14.21 -3.90 6.37
C SER A 26 14.59 -2.49 5.90
N ASP A 27 15.53 -2.43 4.96
CA ASP A 27 16.13 -1.17 4.51
C ASP A 27 15.20 -0.47 3.50
N GLY A 28 14.51 -1.25 2.67
CA GLY A 28 13.60 -0.71 1.65
C GLY A 28 12.44 0.06 2.25
N ALA A 29 11.82 -0.45 3.32
CA ALA A 29 10.75 0.26 4.02
C ALA A 29 11.25 1.56 4.70
N GLN A 30 12.46 1.54 5.28
CA GLN A 30 13.06 2.72 5.89
C GLN A 30 13.38 3.79 4.85
N SER A 31 14.09 3.43 3.77
CA SER A 31 14.40 4.35 2.66
C SER A 31 13.13 4.92 2.02
N MET A 32 12.08 4.12 1.87
CA MET A 32 10.80 4.62 1.33
C MET A 32 10.16 5.68 2.24
N CYS A 33 10.32 5.55 3.56
CA CYS A 33 9.80 6.53 4.52
C CYS A 33 10.56 7.87 4.49
N GLU A 34 11.69 7.97 3.80
CA GLU A 34 12.41 9.24 3.59
C GLU A 34 11.70 10.12 2.54
N SER A 35 10.83 9.54 1.69
CA SER A 35 10.09 10.26 0.65
C SER A 35 8.58 10.22 0.87
N LYS A 36 8.03 11.34 1.37
CA LYS A 36 6.58 11.52 1.54
C LYS A 36 5.79 11.37 0.23
N ASP A 37 6.35 11.84 -0.88
CA ASP A 37 5.69 11.79 -2.18
C ASP A 37 5.53 10.36 -2.68
N MET A 38 6.51 9.50 -2.42
CA MET A 38 6.42 8.08 -2.76
C MET A 38 5.31 7.39 -1.98
N ILE A 39 5.24 7.59 -0.66
CA ILE A 39 4.15 7.05 0.18
C ILE A 39 2.80 7.52 -0.32
N THR A 40 2.67 8.82 -0.58
CA THR A 40 1.43 9.42 -1.11
C THR A 40 1.03 8.78 -2.43
N SER A 41 2.00 8.53 -3.31
CA SER A 41 1.75 7.91 -4.60
C SER A 41 1.37 6.44 -4.49
N ILE A 42 1.94 5.68 -3.56
CA ILE A 42 1.53 4.29 -3.29
C ILE A 42 0.08 4.27 -2.79
N VAL A 43 -0.24 5.10 -1.80
CA VAL A 43 -1.59 5.19 -1.22
C VAL A 43 -2.65 5.59 -2.24
N ARG A 44 -2.33 6.51 -3.16
CA ARG A 44 -3.26 6.95 -4.21
C ARG A 44 -3.67 5.83 -5.18
N ASN A 45 -2.82 4.83 -5.36
CA ASN A 45 -3.07 3.69 -6.26
C ASN A 45 -3.85 2.55 -5.60
N ILE A 46 -4.39 2.76 -4.39
CA ILE A 46 -5.22 1.79 -3.68
C ILE A 46 -6.69 2.24 -3.71
N PRO A 47 -7.68 1.45 -4.17
CA PRO A 47 -7.48 0.25 -4.95
C PRO A 47 -6.92 0.58 -6.35
N ASP A 48 -6.42 -0.46 -7.02
CA ASP A 48 -6.04 -0.47 -8.42
C ASP A 48 -7.21 0.02 -9.29
N PRO A 49 -6.96 0.86 -10.31
CA PRO A 49 -8.03 1.47 -11.11
C PRO A 49 -8.88 0.47 -11.89
N ASP A 50 -8.36 -0.71 -12.24
CA ASP A 50 -9.12 -1.76 -12.95
C ASP A 50 -9.44 -2.95 -12.04
N ASP A 51 -9.47 -2.73 -10.72
CA ASP A 51 -9.78 -3.75 -9.70
C ASP A 51 -8.88 -5.00 -9.80
N SER A 52 -7.61 -4.82 -10.19
CA SER A 52 -6.63 -5.92 -10.19
C SER A 52 -6.41 -6.42 -8.76
N VAL A 53 -6.97 -7.60 -8.47
CA VAL A 53 -6.85 -8.26 -7.17
C VAL A 53 -5.38 -8.49 -6.80
N GLU A 54 -4.53 -8.77 -7.78
CA GLU A 54 -3.10 -8.97 -7.58
C GLU A 54 -2.37 -7.68 -7.23
N ALA A 55 -2.63 -6.59 -7.97
CA ALA A 55 -2.00 -5.30 -7.69
C ALA A 55 -2.41 -4.77 -6.31
N ASP A 56 -3.70 -4.80 -6.00
CA ASP A 56 -4.23 -4.43 -4.68
C ASP A 56 -3.58 -5.23 -3.55
N ARG A 57 -3.46 -6.55 -3.74
CA ARG A 57 -2.80 -7.45 -2.79
C ARG A 57 -1.36 -7.01 -2.54
N ASN A 58 -0.60 -6.75 -3.60
CA ASN A 58 0.79 -6.34 -3.49
C ASN A 58 0.91 -4.94 -2.85
N LEU A 59 0.00 -4.02 -3.16
CA LEU A 59 -0.05 -2.68 -2.56
C LEU A 59 -0.43 -2.74 -1.07
N LEU A 60 -1.33 -3.63 -0.67
CA LEU A 60 -1.64 -3.89 0.74
C LEU A 60 -0.41 -4.43 1.48
N ASP A 61 0.30 -5.41 0.91
CA ASP A 61 1.53 -5.94 1.50
C ASP A 61 2.60 -4.83 1.65
N ALA A 62 2.70 -3.93 0.66
CA ALA A 62 3.56 -2.75 0.74
C ALA A 62 3.18 -1.80 1.89
N ILE A 63 1.88 -1.51 2.07
CA ILE A 63 1.40 -0.67 3.18
C ILE A 63 1.63 -1.37 4.53
N ASP A 64 1.45 -2.69 4.63
CA ASP A 64 1.75 -3.43 5.86
C ASP A 64 3.23 -3.26 6.25
N SER A 65 4.15 -3.42 5.30
CA SER A 65 5.59 -3.18 5.54
C SER A 65 5.88 -1.75 6.03
N LEU A 66 5.28 -0.74 5.39
CA LEU A 66 5.48 0.66 5.78
C LEU A 66 4.92 0.95 7.17
N THR A 67 3.75 0.40 7.49
CA THR A 67 3.06 0.65 8.77
C THR A 67 3.66 -0.12 9.96
N LYS A 68 4.64 -1.00 9.73
CA LYS A 68 5.50 -1.53 10.82
C LYS A 68 6.47 -0.49 11.38
N LEU A 69 6.72 0.59 10.63
CA LEU A 69 7.56 1.71 11.06
C LEU A 69 6.70 2.87 11.57
N LYS A 70 7.06 3.46 12.71
CA LYS A 70 6.34 4.62 13.28
C LYS A 70 6.23 5.79 12.29
N GLN A 71 7.31 6.06 11.55
CA GLN A 71 7.31 7.10 10.52
C GLN A 71 6.40 6.75 9.34
N GLY A 72 6.39 5.48 8.92
CA GLY A 72 5.52 5.00 7.85
C GLY A 72 4.03 5.10 8.22
N VAL A 73 3.66 4.79 9.47
CA VAL A 73 2.30 5.03 9.99
C VAL A 73 1.90 6.48 9.82
N ARG A 74 2.73 7.42 10.30
CA ARG A 74 2.46 8.86 10.19
C ARG A 74 2.26 9.27 8.73
N LEU A 75 3.16 8.87 7.84
CA LEU A 75 3.11 9.25 6.42
C LEU A 75 1.90 8.65 5.69
N CYS A 76 1.55 7.39 5.98
CA CYS A 76 0.36 6.75 5.43
C CYS A 76 -0.93 7.47 5.86
N LEU A 77 -1.03 7.87 7.13
CA LEU A 77 -2.16 8.66 7.63
C LEU A 77 -2.21 10.07 7.02
N GLU A 78 -1.07 10.75 6.89
CA GLU A 78 -1.00 12.04 6.19
C GLU A 78 -1.44 11.92 4.72
N ALA A 79 -1.15 10.79 4.07
CA ALA A 79 -1.60 10.45 2.73
C ALA A 79 -3.07 10.00 2.65
N ARG A 80 -3.79 9.97 3.79
CA ARG A 80 -5.20 9.57 3.91
C ARG A 80 -5.47 8.12 3.48
N VAL A 81 -4.56 7.21 3.84
CA VAL A 81 -4.67 5.79 3.51
C VAL A 81 -6.00 5.18 3.97
N GLU A 82 -6.57 5.65 5.08
CA GLU A 82 -7.84 5.16 5.61
C GLU A 82 -9.00 5.39 4.63
N SER A 83 -8.98 6.50 3.90
CA SER A 83 -10.01 6.81 2.90
C SER A 83 -9.90 5.91 1.67
N ARG A 84 -8.69 5.42 1.37
CA ARG A 84 -8.40 4.52 0.25
C ARG A 84 -8.72 3.07 0.60
N LEU A 85 -8.35 2.62 1.80
CA LEU A 85 -8.67 1.28 2.31
C LEU A 85 -10.19 1.03 2.39
N LYS A 86 -11.00 2.07 2.68
CA LYS A 86 -12.47 1.97 2.65
C LYS A 86 -13.06 1.70 1.27
N LYS A 87 -12.29 1.86 0.19
CA LYS A 87 -12.73 1.62 -1.19
C LYS A 87 -12.34 0.24 -1.72
N ILE A 88 -11.42 -0.44 -1.05
CA ILE A 88 -11.01 -1.81 -1.39
C ILE A 88 -12.23 -2.76 -1.34
N SER A 89 -12.25 -3.73 -2.27
CA SER A 89 -13.30 -4.72 -2.41
C SER A 89 -13.52 -5.52 -1.12
N GLY A 90 -14.76 -5.97 -0.89
CA GLY A 90 -15.10 -6.74 0.32
C GLY A 90 -14.25 -7.99 0.53
N LYS A 91 -13.85 -8.68 -0.56
CA LYS A 91 -13.03 -9.90 -0.49
C LYS A 91 -11.65 -9.66 0.13
N GLN A 92 -11.01 -8.54 -0.18
CA GLN A 92 -9.68 -8.20 0.34
C GLN A 92 -9.73 -7.69 1.79
N ARG A 93 -10.87 -7.15 2.25
CA ARG A 93 -11.03 -6.70 3.65
C ARG A 93 -10.98 -7.84 4.66
N HIS A 94 -11.29 -9.06 4.25
CA HIS A 94 -11.23 -10.25 5.09
C HIS A 94 -9.83 -10.86 5.18
N GLU A 95 -8.86 -10.34 4.44
CA GLU A 95 -7.50 -10.84 4.50
C GLU A 95 -6.82 -10.38 5.80
N LYS A 96 -6.06 -11.30 6.44
CA LYS A 96 -5.36 -11.04 7.71
C LYS A 96 -4.50 -9.76 7.68
N ARG A 97 -3.88 -9.47 6.54
CA ARG A 97 -3.08 -8.26 6.32
C ARG A 97 -3.88 -6.97 6.39
N PHE A 98 -5.12 -6.95 5.90
CA PHE A 98 -5.97 -5.77 5.99
C PHE A 98 -6.24 -5.42 7.45
N ALA A 99 -6.56 -6.43 8.26
CA ALA A 99 -6.73 -6.26 9.70
C ALA A 99 -5.43 -5.77 10.38
N GLN A 100 -4.27 -6.31 9.98
CA GLN A 100 -2.97 -5.88 10.51
C GLN A 100 -2.66 -4.41 10.18
N ILE A 101 -2.91 -3.98 8.95
CA ILE A 101 -2.72 -2.59 8.53
C ILE A 101 -3.61 -1.67 9.37
N CYS A 102 -4.89 -1.99 9.50
CA CYS A 102 -5.81 -1.20 10.31
C CYS A 102 -5.40 -1.16 11.80
N TRP A 103 -4.86 -2.26 12.34
CA TRP A 103 -4.28 -2.29 13.68
C TRP A 103 -3.06 -1.37 13.80
N ASN A 104 -2.10 -1.47 12.88
CA ASN A 104 -0.89 -0.64 12.87
C ASN A 104 -1.21 0.85 12.77
N LEU A 105 -2.26 1.19 12.02
CA LEU A 105 -2.74 2.55 11.82
C LEU A 105 -3.69 3.03 12.94
N ALA A 106 -4.00 2.20 13.94
CA ALA A 106 -4.98 2.48 14.99
C ALA A 106 -6.34 2.94 14.43
N LEU A 107 -6.80 2.30 13.35
CA LEU A 107 -8.09 2.59 12.71
C LEU A 107 -9.27 1.85 13.34
N PHE A 108 -9.00 0.91 14.24
CA PHE A 108 -10.01 0.31 15.11
C PHE A 108 -9.88 0.92 16.52
N PRO A 109 -11.02 1.25 17.18
CA PRO A 109 -11.03 1.71 18.56
C PRO A 109 -10.58 0.64 19.55
#